data_AF-A0A2W5EWU7-F1
#
_entry.id   AF-A0A2W5EWU7-F1
#
_cell.length_a   1.000
_cell.length_b   1.000
_cell.length_c   1.000
_cell.angle_alpha   90.00
_cell.angle_beta   90.00
_cell.angle_gamma   90.00
#
_symmetry.space_group_name_H-M   'P 1'
#
loop_
_entity.id
_entity.type
_entity.pdbx_description
1 polymer ?
#
loop_
_entity_poly.entity_id
_entity_poly.type
_entity_poly.pdbx_seq_one_letter_code
_entity_poly.pdbx_strand_id
1 'polypeptide(L)'
;MGSNHYMYKDPDTLFHWEIVDNTDSIICGYHCSKAQYVVSGNTWSAWYSPEIPISDGPYKFTGLPGLITVVYDGSGKFRLELYYFQQREISLPIVNTNDAIAISKSSYIKHKKDFMDNFLDYMKGKFTVTKDPKTGETIEQQWAKRPIGMDELF
;
A
#
# COMPACT_ATOMS: atom_id res chain seq x y z
N MET A 1 1.11 -12.37 -25.05
CA MET A 1 2.35 -11.58 -24.98
C MET A 1 2.46 -11.06 -23.56
N GLY A 2 3.51 -11.45 -22.85
CA GLY A 2 3.66 -11.22 -21.41
C GLY A 2 3.63 -9.73 -21.09
N SER A 3 2.85 -9.37 -20.06
CA SER A 3 2.94 -8.06 -19.44
C SER A 3 4.34 -7.93 -18.86
N ASN A 4 5.18 -7.08 -19.44
CA ASN A 4 6.47 -6.72 -18.84
C ASN A 4 6.18 -6.16 -17.44
N HIS A 5 6.72 -6.82 -16.42
CA HIS A 5 6.62 -6.34 -15.05
C HIS A 5 7.74 -5.32 -14.85
N TYR A 6 7.39 -4.06 -14.64
CA TYR A 6 8.38 -3.03 -14.34
C TYR A 6 8.52 -2.85 -12.84
N MET A 7 9.75 -2.72 -12.35
CA MET A 7 10.04 -2.45 -10.94
C MET A 7 11.06 -1.32 -10.84
N TYR A 8 11.02 -0.56 -9.74
CA TYR A 8 12.06 0.40 -9.39
C TYR A 8 12.42 0.23 -7.92
N LYS A 9 13.68 0.45 -7.57
CA LYS A 9 14.10 0.52 -6.17
C LYS A 9 13.74 1.91 -5.64
N ASP A 10 12.95 1.98 -4.57
CA ASP A 10 12.61 3.25 -3.93
C ASP A 10 13.66 3.57 -2.85
N PRO A 11 14.60 4.50 -3.10
CA PRO A 11 15.62 4.86 -2.11
C PRO A 11 15.01 5.54 -0.87
N ASP A 12 13.78 6.05 -0.96
CA ASP A 12 13.11 6.84 0.08
C ASP A 12 12.36 5.98 1.13
N THR A 13 12.66 4.67 1.21
CA THR A 13 11.96 3.72 2.12
C THR A 13 12.68 3.48 3.45
N LEU A 14 13.76 4.22 3.73
CA LEU A 14 14.49 4.10 4.98
C LEU A 14 13.87 5.00 6.06
N PHE A 15 13.08 4.39 6.94
CA PHE A 15 12.55 5.04 8.13
C PHE A 15 13.56 4.92 9.27
N HIS A 16 14.00 6.06 9.81
CA HIS A 16 14.90 6.11 10.96
C HIS A 16 14.08 6.21 12.25
N TRP A 17 13.52 5.09 12.66
CA TRP A 17 12.73 5.03 13.88
C TRP A 17 13.61 5.14 15.13
N GLU A 18 13.19 6.02 16.04
CA GLU A 18 13.69 6.09 17.40
C GLU A 18 12.68 5.41 18.32
N ILE A 19 13.12 4.37 19.03
CA ILE A 19 12.28 3.68 20.02
C ILE A 19 12.08 4.62 21.21
N VAL A 20 10.82 4.75 21.63
CA VAL A 20 10.47 5.59 22.76
C VAL A 20 10.39 4.71 24.01
N ASP A 21 11.36 4.85 24.90
CA ASP A 21 11.40 4.05 26.13
C ASP A 21 10.16 4.29 27.02
N ASN A 22 9.81 3.28 27.81
CA ASN A 22 8.71 3.33 28.79
C ASN A 22 7.34 3.63 28.16
N THR A 23 7.13 3.25 26.91
CA THR A 23 5.84 3.37 26.23
C THR A 23 5.35 2.01 25.76
N ASP A 24 4.59 1.35 26.62
CA ASP A 24 3.96 0.08 26.33
C ASP A 24 2.44 0.22 26.39
N SER A 25 1.76 -0.42 25.45
CA SER A 25 0.30 -0.44 25.38
C SER A 25 -0.19 -1.76 24.78
N ILE A 26 -1.48 -2.04 24.93
CA ILE A 26 -2.14 -3.15 24.24
C ILE A 26 -2.95 -2.57 23.08
N ILE A 27 -2.64 -3.03 21.86
CA ILE A 27 -3.36 -2.62 20.65
C ILE A 27 -3.77 -3.88 19.89
N CYS A 28 -5.06 -3.99 19.57
CA CYS A 28 -5.63 -5.19 18.93
C CYS A 28 -5.33 -6.50 19.66
N GLY A 29 -5.11 -6.43 20.99
CA GLY A 29 -4.77 -7.59 21.81
C GLY A 29 -3.27 -7.94 21.85
N TYR A 30 -2.40 -7.15 21.23
CA TYR A 30 -0.96 -7.37 21.23
C TYR A 30 -0.23 -6.32 22.06
N HIS A 31 0.85 -6.72 22.73
CA HIS A 31 1.79 -5.79 23.35
C HIS A 31 2.52 -5.01 22.27
N CYS A 32 2.41 -3.69 22.37
CA CYS A 32 3.05 -2.77 21.45
C CYS A 32 3.93 -1.78 22.20
N SER A 33 5.09 -1.48 21.60
CA SER A 33 5.95 -0.38 22.01
C SER A 33 5.84 0.77 21.00
N LYS A 34 6.14 1.99 21.44
CA LYS A 34 6.08 3.17 20.57
C LYS A 34 7.45 3.46 19.95
N ALA A 35 7.41 3.93 18.71
CA ALA A 35 8.55 4.52 18.02
C ALA A 35 8.16 5.85 17.37
N GLN A 36 9.15 6.69 17.10
CA GLN A 36 8.97 7.98 16.44
C GLN A 36 9.95 8.15 15.29
N TYR A 37 9.53 8.88 14.27
CA TYR A 37 10.37 9.23 13.13
C TYR A 37 10.11 10.68 12.75
N VAL A 38 11.16 11.50 12.75
CA VAL A 38 11.06 12.92 12.41
C VAL A 38 11.59 13.13 10.99
N VAL A 39 10.75 13.67 10.12
CA VAL A 39 11.11 13.95 8.72
C VAL A 39 10.51 15.26 8.26
N SER A 40 11.34 16.12 7.68
CA SER A 40 10.91 17.41 7.10
C SER A 40 10.04 18.26 8.04
N GLY A 41 10.35 18.24 9.35
CA GLY A 41 9.60 18.97 10.38
C GLY A 41 8.32 18.31 10.86
N ASN A 42 7.93 17.15 10.32
CA ASN A 42 6.79 16.36 10.78
C ASN A 42 7.28 15.20 11.64
N THR A 43 6.64 15.01 12.80
CA THR A 43 6.86 13.85 13.66
C THR A 43 5.82 12.79 13.34
N TRP A 44 6.27 11.62 12.93
CA TRP A 44 5.46 10.42 12.83
C TRP A 44 5.62 9.60 14.10
N SER A 45 4.53 9.06 14.61
CA SER A 45 4.51 8.12 15.71
C SER A 45 3.94 6.80 15.23
N ALA A 46 4.57 5.70 15.64
CA ALA A 46 4.11 4.36 15.34
C ALA A 46 4.03 3.53 16.63
N TRP A 47 3.06 2.63 16.68
CA TRP A 47 3.03 1.54 17.63
C TRP A 47 3.28 0.24 16.88
N TYR A 48 4.20 -0.59 17.38
CA TYR A 48 4.56 -1.85 16.74
C TYR A 48 4.59 -2.99 17.76
N SER A 49 4.26 -4.20 17.32
CA SER A 49 4.25 -5.39 18.17
C SER A 49 5.33 -6.39 17.77
N PRO A 50 6.32 -6.66 18.64
CA PRO A 50 7.29 -7.75 18.45
C PRO A 50 6.68 -9.15 18.44
N GLU A 51 5.47 -9.32 18.99
CA GLU A 51 4.75 -10.61 18.98
C GLU A 51 4.37 -11.07 17.57
N ILE A 52 4.27 -10.13 16.64
CA ILE A 52 4.11 -10.39 15.21
C ILE A 52 5.45 -10.02 14.55
N PRO A 53 6.40 -10.97 14.40
CA PRO A 53 7.79 -10.70 14.01
C PRO A 53 7.94 -10.45 12.50
N ILE A 54 7.11 -9.55 11.96
CA ILE A 54 7.09 -9.11 10.57
C ILE A 54 7.45 -7.63 10.59
N SER A 55 8.60 -7.25 10.02
CA SER A 55 9.04 -5.86 9.94
C SER A 55 8.32 -5.11 8.80
N ASP A 56 7.02 -4.93 8.97
CA ASP A 56 6.14 -4.33 7.96
C ASP A 56 5.04 -3.49 8.62
N GLY A 57 4.25 -2.82 7.82
CA GLY A 57 3.23 -1.90 8.29
C GLY A 57 2.31 -1.38 7.18
N PRO A 58 1.36 -0.52 7.53
CA PRO A 58 0.48 0.09 6.56
C PRO A 58 1.26 1.02 5.60
N TYR A 59 0.79 1.09 4.35
CA TYR A 59 1.36 1.92 3.29
C TYR A 59 2.82 1.57 2.96
N LYS A 60 3.77 2.42 3.37
CA LYS A 60 5.20 2.25 3.13
C LYS A 60 5.97 2.07 4.42
N PHE A 61 5.33 2.20 5.59
CA PHE A 61 6.03 2.21 6.87
C PHE A 61 6.53 0.81 7.23
N THR A 62 7.84 0.67 7.35
CA THR A 62 8.52 -0.60 7.67
C THR A 62 9.72 -0.34 8.61
N GLY A 63 10.46 -1.38 8.96
CA GLY A 63 11.78 -1.24 9.60
C GLY A 63 11.78 -1.29 11.13
N LEU A 64 10.62 -1.49 11.77
CA LEU A 64 10.52 -1.78 13.21
C LEU A 64 10.64 -3.28 13.47
N PRO A 65 11.12 -3.71 14.66
CA PRO A 65 11.28 -5.13 15.00
C PRO A 65 9.93 -5.76 15.41
N GLY A 66 8.96 -5.72 14.51
CA GLY A 66 7.59 -6.17 14.71
C GLY A 66 6.61 -5.45 13.78
N LEU A 67 5.39 -5.95 13.69
CA LEU A 67 4.36 -5.38 12.81
C LEU A 67 3.90 -4.02 13.37
N ILE A 68 3.89 -3.00 12.53
CA ILE A 68 3.33 -1.69 12.86
C ILE A 68 1.80 -1.82 12.91
N THR A 69 1.24 -1.76 14.12
CA THR A 69 -0.21 -1.85 14.34
C THR A 69 -0.89 -0.50 14.23
N VAL A 70 -0.19 0.60 14.53
CA VAL A 70 -0.71 1.97 14.38
C VAL A 70 0.39 2.86 13.87
N VAL A 71 0.05 3.78 12.96
CA VAL A 71 0.92 4.90 12.59
C VAL A 71 0.09 6.15 12.43
N TYR A 72 0.62 7.27 12.91
CA TYR A 72 -0.04 8.57 12.81
C TYR A 72 0.96 9.71 12.71
N ASP A 73 0.53 10.79 12.08
CA ASP A 73 1.30 12.02 11.98
C ASP A 73 1.03 12.95 13.17
N GLY A 74 1.97 13.85 13.45
CA GLY A 74 1.85 14.83 14.53
C GLY A 74 0.74 15.86 14.31
N SER A 75 0.24 16.01 13.08
CA SER A 75 -0.89 16.91 12.78
C SER A 75 -2.26 16.26 13.05
N GLY A 76 -2.31 14.94 13.23
CA GLY A 76 -3.54 14.17 13.44
C GLY A 76 -4.40 14.00 12.18
N LYS A 77 -3.94 14.44 11.02
CA LYS A 77 -4.65 14.28 9.74
C LYS A 77 -4.54 12.87 9.19
N PHE A 78 -3.45 12.18 9.51
CA PHE A 78 -3.19 10.82 9.07
C PHE A 78 -3.10 9.92 10.29
N ARG A 79 -3.99 8.93 10.36
CA ARG A 79 -3.94 7.85 11.35
C ARG A 79 -4.43 6.57 10.70
N LEU A 80 -3.56 5.56 10.69
CA LEU A 80 -3.87 4.21 10.23
C LEU A 80 -3.72 3.27 11.41
N GLU A 81 -4.71 2.41 11.61
CA GLU A 81 -4.76 1.45 12.70
C GLU A 81 -5.15 0.08 12.14
N LEU A 82 -4.43 -0.94 12.58
CA LEU A 82 -4.72 -2.33 12.34
C LEU A 82 -6.12 -2.62 12.89
N TYR A 83 -7.00 -3.12 12.05
CA TYR A 83 -8.32 -3.53 12.51
C TYR A 83 -8.34 -4.99 12.96
N TYR A 84 -7.65 -5.86 12.23
CA TYR A 84 -7.64 -7.31 12.44
C TYR A 84 -6.37 -7.92 11.85
N PHE A 85 -5.81 -8.92 12.55
CA PHE A 85 -4.69 -9.72 12.06
C PHE A 85 -5.04 -11.20 12.17
N GLN A 86 -4.70 -11.96 11.14
CA GLN A 86 -4.88 -13.42 11.10
C GLN A 86 -3.73 -14.06 10.35
N GLN A 87 -3.06 -15.00 11.01
CA GLN A 87 -2.11 -15.87 10.36
C GLN A 87 -2.85 -16.94 9.54
N ARG A 88 -2.43 -17.14 8.29
CA ARG A 88 -2.94 -18.19 7.41
C ARG A 88 -1.79 -18.85 6.67
N GLU A 89 -1.85 -20.17 6.54
CA GLU A 89 -0.98 -20.91 5.63
C GLU A 89 -1.63 -20.88 4.24
N ILE A 90 -0.99 -20.19 3.29
CA ILE A 90 -1.47 -20.07 1.91
C ILE A 90 -0.32 -20.44 0.99
N SER A 91 -0.56 -21.37 0.06
CA SER A 91 0.33 -21.58 -1.08
C SER A 91 0.04 -20.51 -2.14
N LEU A 92 0.76 -19.39 -2.08
CA LEU A 92 0.73 -18.43 -3.18
C LEU A 92 1.63 -18.94 -4.32
N PRO A 93 1.21 -18.86 -5.59
CA PRO A 93 2.15 -19.01 -6.69
C PRO A 93 3.21 -17.94 -6.52
N ILE A 94 4.47 -18.34 -6.36
CA ILE A 94 5.58 -17.40 -6.26
C ILE A 94 5.59 -16.61 -7.56
N VAL A 95 5.25 -15.32 -7.48
CA VAL A 95 5.42 -14.41 -8.62
C VAL A 95 6.92 -14.31 -8.84
N ASN A 96 7.41 -14.94 -9.91
CA ASN A 96 8.81 -14.88 -10.26
C ASN A 96 9.15 -13.44 -10.69
N THR A 97 9.76 -12.66 -9.79
CA THR A 97 10.17 -11.29 -10.06
C THR A 97 11.48 -11.21 -10.84
N ASN A 98 12.12 -12.33 -11.19
CA ASN A 98 13.37 -12.32 -11.96
C ASN A 98 13.16 -11.79 -13.39
N ASP A 99 11.95 -11.89 -13.92
CA ASP A 99 11.61 -11.34 -15.25
C ASP A 99 11.23 -9.85 -15.19
N ALA A 100 11.31 -9.22 -14.00
CA ALA A 100 10.98 -7.83 -13.85
C ALA A 100 12.09 -6.92 -14.40
N ILE A 101 11.68 -5.97 -15.23
CA ILE A 101 12.58 -4.99 -15.84
C ILE A 101 12.76 -3.84 -14.84
N ALA A 102 13.97 -3.68 -14.32
CA ALA A 102 14.33 -2.56 -13.46
C ALA A 102 14.34 -1.26 -14.27
N ILE A 103 13.55 -0.28 -13.85
CA ILE A 103 13.45 1.05 -14.48
C ILE A 103 13.54 2.17 -13.42
N SER A 104 13.67 3.41 -13.88
CA SER A 104 13.67 4.58 -12.98
C SER A 104 12.27 4.86 -12.41
N LYS A 105 12.20 5.52 -11.24
CA LYS A 105 10.94 5.96 -10.60
C LYS A 105 10.09 6.81 -11.55
N SER A 106 10.71 7.74 -12.28
CA SER A 106 10.02 8.60 -13.25
C SER A 106 9.47 7.82 -14.45
N SER A 107 10.25 6.87 -14.97
CA SER A 107 9.79 5.95 -16.02
C SER A 107 8.63 5.08 -15.53
N TYR A 108 8.68 4.58 -14.30
CA TYR A 108 7.62 3.77 -13.70
C TYR A 108 6.33 4.57 -13.54
N ILE A 109 6.41 5.78 -13.00
CA ILE A 109 5.25 6.68 -12.84
C ILE A 109 4.63 6.98 -14.20
N LYS A 110 5.45 7.24 -15.24
CA LYS A 110 4.95 7.46 -16.60
C LYS A 110 4.23 6.23 -17.14
N HIS A 111 4.85 5.05 -17.09
CA HIS A 111 4.21 3.82 -17.56
C HIS A 111 2.93 3.49 -16.80
N LYS A 112 2.90 3.71 -15.48
CA LYS A 112 1.71 3.54 -14.66
C LYS A 112 0.60 4.50 -15.05
N LYS A 113 0.94 5.78 -15.27
CA LYS A 113 0.00 6.81 -15.72
C LYS A 113 -0.56 6.48 -17.10
N ASP A 114 0.30 6.17 -18.06
CA ASP A 114 -0.10 5.80 -19.42
C ASP A 114 -1.02 4.55 -19.41
N PHE A 115 -0.72 3.57 -18.55
CA PHE A 115 -1.57 2.40 -18.33
C PHE A 115 -2.92 2.77 -17.71
N MET A 116 -2.95 3.65 -16.71
CA MET A 116 -4.19 4.09 -16.08
C MET A 116 -5.06 4.92 -17.02
N ASP A 117 -4.48 5.87 -17.74
CA ASP A 117 -5.18 6.75 -18.68
C ASP A 117 -5.76 5.96 -19.85
N ASN A 118 -5.06 4.90 -20.29
CA ASN A 118 -5.51 4.00 -21.35
C ASN A 118 -6.02 2.65 -20.81
N PHE A 119 -6.41 2.58 -19.53
CA PHE A 119 -6.74 1.32 -18.88
C PHE A 119 -7.88 0.60 -19.61
N LEU A 120 -8.93 1.34 -19.98
CA LEU A 120 -10.04 0.81 -20.75
C LEU A 120 -9.61 0.24 -22.10
N ASP A 121 -8.69 0.90 -22.79
CA ASP A 121 -8.17 0.41 -24.08
C ASP A 121 -7.30 -0.84 -23.91
N TYR A 122 -6.50 -0.89 -22.85
CA TYR A 122 -5.69 -2.04 -22.49
C TYR A 122 -6.53 -3.26 -22.06
N MET A 123 -7.70 -2.99 -21.49
CA MET A 123 -8.64 -4.01 -20.99
C MET A 123 -9.65 -4.45 -22.06
N LYS A 124 -9.87 -3.65 -23.12
CA LYS A 124 -10.69 -4.03 -24.28
C LYS A 124 -10.12 -5.30 -24.92
N GLY A 125 -10.94 -6.35 -24.93
CA GLY A 125 -10.57 -7.67 -25.48
C GLY A 125 -9.92 -8.65 -24.48
N LYS A 126 -9.58 -8.21 -23.25
CA LYS A 126 -9.05 -9.10 -22.18
C LYS A 126 -10.11 -9.49 -21.14
N PHE A 127 -11.20 -8.73 -21.05
CA PHE A 127 -12.39 -9.09 -20.29
C PHE A 127 -13.60 -9.04 -21.22
N THR A 128 -14.51 -10.00 -21.08
CA THR A 128 -15.86 -9.86 -21.64
C THR A 128 -16.55 -8.78 -20.81
N VAL A 129 -16.90 -7.65 -21.42
CA VAL A 129 -17.71 -6.62 -20.75
C VAL A 129 -19.10 -7.23 -20.51
N THR A 130 -19.26 -7.88 -19.37
CA THR A 130 -20.58 -8.32 -18.89
C THR A 130 -21.31 -7.10 -18.35
N LYS A 131 -22.53 -6.91 -18.86
CA LYS A 131 -23.49 -5.99 -18.25
C LYS A 131 -23.69 -6.38 -16.80
N ASP A 132 -23.76 -5.40 -15.92
CA ASP A 132 -24.16 -5.62 -14.54
C ASP A 132 -25.52 -6.35 -14.54
N PRO A 133 -25.63 -7.53 -13.89
CA PRO A 133 -26.84 -8.33 -13.95
C PRO A 133 -28.05 -7.70 -13.24
N LYS A 134 -27.86 -6.66 -12.43
CA LYS A 134 -28.94 -5.91 -11.75
C LYS A 134 -29.35 -4.66 -12.51
N THR A 135 -28.39 -3.95 -13.10
CA THR A 135 -28.64 -2.64 -13.73
C THR A 135 -28.64 -2.70 -15.26
N GLY A 136 -28.08 -3.75 -15.84
CA GLY A 136 -27.90 -3.90 -17.29
C GLY A 136 -26.84 -2.99 -17.89
N GLU A 137 -26.16 -2.18 -17.07
CA GLU A 137 -25.17 -1.19 -17.50
C GLU A 137 -23.80 -1.81 -17.69
N THR A 138 -23.02 -1.29 -18.63
CA THR A 138 -21.61 -1.69 -18.79
C THR A 138 -20.73 -0.98 -17.76
N ILE A 139 -19.54 -1.54 -17.53
CA ILE A 139 -18.53 -0.94 -16.65
C ILE A 139 -18.18 0.48 -17.10
N GLU A 140 -18.15 0.76 -18.42
CA GLU A 140 -17.90 2.11 -18.93
C GLU A 140 -19.00 3.11 -18.56
N GLN A 141 -20.27 2.68 -18.61
CA GLN A 141 -21.42 3.51 -18.22
C GLN A 141 -21.44 3.81 -16.72
N GLN A 142 -21.00 2.86 -15.89
CA GLN A 142 -20.88 3.06 -14.44
C GLN A 142 -19.75 4.02 -14.10
N TRP A 143 -18.61 3.94 -14.79
CA TRP A 143 -17.46 4.82 -14.54
C TRP A 143 -17.67 6.25 -15.02
N ALA A 144 -18.38 6.45 -16.14
CA ALA A 144 -18.75 7.78 -16.64
C ALA A 144 -19.65 8.58 -15.68
N LYS A 145 -20.33 7.90 -14.73
CA LYS A 145 -21.22 8.52 -13.73
C LYS A 145 -20.54 8.83 -12.41
N ARG A 146 -19.30 8.39 -12.18
CA ARG A 146 -18.60 8.64 -10.90
C ARG A 146 -18.02 10.05 -10.91
N PRO A 147 -18.38 10.92 -9.94
CA PRO A 147 -17.98 12.33 -9.92
C PRO A 147 -16.55 12.58 -9.41
N ILE A 148 -15.71 11.54 -9.26
CA ILE A 148 -14.41 11.68 -8.59
C ILE A 148 -13.31 11.80 -9.65
N GLY A 149 -12.62 12.94 -9.64
CA GLY A 149 -11.41 13.17 -10.42
C GLY A 149 -10.29 12.22 -10.00
N MET A 150 -9.48 11.82 -10.97
CA MET A 150 -8.42 10.81 -10.82
C MET A 150 -7.22 11.29 -9.97
N ASP A 151 -7.30 12.51 -9.43
CA ASP A 151 -6.36 13.21 -8.59
C ASP A 151 -6.48 12.90 -7.09
N GLU A 152 -7.62 12.36 -6.61
CA GLU A 152 -7.81 11.98 -5.20
C GLU A 152 -7.32 10.56 -4.84
N LEU A 153 -6.68 9.85 -5.78
CA LEU A 153 -6.18 8.48 -5.56
C LEU A 153 -4.70 8.40 -5.13
N PHE A 154 -4.07 9.51 -4.77
CA PHE A 154 -2.69 9.56 -4.26
C PHE A 154 -2.49 10.60 -3.17
#